data_AF-A0A662B9W2-F1
#
_entry.id   AF-A0A662B9W2-F1
#
_cell.length_a   1.000
_cell.length_b   1.000
_cell.length_c   1.000
_cell.angle_alpha   90.00
_cell.angle_beta   90.00
_cell.angle_gamma   90.00
#
_symmetry.space_group_name_H-M   'P 1'
#
loop_
_entity.id
_entity.type
_entity.pdbx_description
1 polymer ?
#
loop_
_entity_poly.entity_id
_entity_poly.type
_entity_poly.pdbx_seq_one_letter_code
_entity_poly.pdbx_strand_id
1 'polypeptide(L)'
;NISNWIGILIISMLIITIAEMLGFPYTNAFAMNRASKGREGQYLGLYTMAFSLSLIFSSKIGMEVIDNFSFEANWYLMGILSLIATLLSIWLMKSLKT
;
A
#
# COMPACT_ATOMS: atom_id res chain seq x y z
N ASN A 1 -17.42 19.48 -0.33
CA ASN A 1 -18.42 19.25 -1.40
C ASN A 1 -17.76 19.16 -2.79
N ILE A 2 -16.79 18.26 -2.98
CA ILE A 2 -15.95 18.22 -4.20
C ILE A 2 -16.53 17.32 -5.30
N SER A 3 -17.50 16.46 -4.99
CA SER A 3 -18.33 15.77 -5.98
C SER A 3 -19.36 14.90 -5.24
N ASN A 4 -20.64 15.29 -5.27
CA ASN A 4 -21.76 14.40 -4.90
C ASN A 4 -22.02 13.34 -5.99
N TRP A 5 -21.09 13.15 -6.94
CA TRP A 5 -21.19 12.18 -8.01
C TRP A 5 -20.60 10.85 -7.57
N ILE A 6 -21.49 9.92 -7.24
CA ILE A 6 -21.17 8.52 -6.88
C ILE A 6 -20.29 7.84 -7.95
N GLY A 7 -20.37 8.28 -9.21
CA GLY A 7 -19.54 7.76 -10.30
C GLY A 7 -18.04 7.85 -10.03
N ILE A 8 -17.59 8.87 -9.28
CA ILE A 8 -16.17 9.01 -8.96
C ILE A 8 -15.66 7.90 -8.04
N LEU A 9 -16.52 7.39 -7.15
CA LEU A 9 -16.18 6.28 -6.25
C LEU A 9 -16.02 4.97 -7.04
N ILE A 10 -16.92 4.71 -8.00
CA ILE A 10 -16.87 3.51 -8.84
C ILE A 10 -15.57 3.50 -9.66
N ILE A 11 -15.25 4.63 -10.31
CA ILE A 11 -14.02 4.75 -11.09
C ILE A 11 -12.79 4.60 -10.19
N SER A 12 -12.79 5.22 -9.00
CA SER A 12 -11.69 5.12 -8.04
C SER A 12 -11.47 3.68 -7.58
N MET A 13 -12.53 2.95 -7.26
CA MET A 13 -12.46 1.54 -6.88
C MET A 13 -11.89 0.68 -8.01
N LEU A 14 -12.33 0.88 -9.26
CA LEU A 14 -11.78 0.15 -10.40
C LEU A 14 -10.28 0.41 -10.58
N ILE A 15 -9.86 1.67 -10.49
CA ILE A 15 -8.44 2.04 -10.61
C ILE A 15 -7.62 1.41 -9.49
N ILE A 16 -8.08 1.48 -8.24
CA ILE A 16 -7.40 0.90 -7.07
C ILE A 16 -7.27 -0.62 -7.24
N THR A 17 -8.34 -1.32 -7.65
CA THR A 17 -8.30 -2.77 -7.86
C THR A 17 -7.31 -3.17 -8.95
N ILE A 18 -7.28 -2.44 -10.08
CA ILE A 18 -6.30 -2.70 -11.15
C ILE A 18 -4.87 -2.45 -10.65
N ALA A 19 -4.65 -1.36 -9.90
CA ALA A 19 -3.36 -1.06 -9.31
C ALA A 19 -2.90 -2.13 -8.33
N GLU A 20 -3.81 -2.64 -7.50
CA GLU A 20 -3.54 -3.73 -6.55
C GLU A 20 -3.16 -5.03 -7.27
N MET A 21 -3.89 -5.41 -8.32
CA MET A 21 -3.61 -6.59 -9.14
C MET A 21 -2.23 -6.54 -9.80
N LEU A 22 -1.71 -5.35 -10.12
CA LEU A 22 -0.36 -5.17 -10.65
C LEU A 22 0.70 -5.15 -9.55
N GLY A 23 0.40 -4.50 -8.42
CA GLY A 23 1.33 -4.30 -7.31
C GLY A 23 1.63 -5.58 -6.52
N PHE A 24 0.62 -6.41 -6.25
CA PHE A 24 0.77 -7.65 -5.47
C PHE A 24 1.71 -8.70 -6.08
N PRO A 25 1.59 -9.08 -7.37
CA PRO A 25 2.52 -10.03 -7.96
C PRO A 25 3.92 -9.45 -8.07
N TYR A 26 4.05 -8.14 -8.33
CA TYR A 26 5.34 -7.46 -8.43
C TYR A 26 6.11 -7.47 -7.11
N THR A 27 5.46 -7.07 -6.02
CA THR A 27 6.07 -7.01 -4.68
C THR A 27 6.46 -8.40 -4.16
N ASN A 28 5.60 -9.40 -4.37
CA ASN A 28 5.92 -10.79 -4.04
C ASN A 28 7.10 -11.33 -4.85
N ALA A 29 7.11 -11.11 -6.18
CA ALA A 29 8.21 -11.53 -7.03
C ALA A 29 9.53 -10.81 -6.67
N PHE A 30 9.47 -9.53 -6.32
CA PHE A 30 10.63 -8.76 -5.88
C PHE A 30 11.23 -9.29 -4.58
N ALA A 31 10.38 -9.56 -3.57
CA ALA A 31 10.82 -10.15 -2.29
C ALA A 31 11.48 -11.53 -2.51
N MET A 32 10.91 -12.34 -3.40
CA MET A 32 11.44 -13.66 -3.71
C MET A 32 12.76 -13.61 -4.50
N ASN A 33 12.88 -12.72 -5.49
CA ASN A 33 14.13 -12.53 -6.25
C ASN A 33 15.31 -12.05 -5.37
N ARG A 34 15.02 -11.37 -4.25
CA ARG A 34 16.04 -10.91 -3.30
C ARG A 34 16.46 -12.00 -2.30
N ALA A 35 15.70 -13.09 -2.17
CA ALA A 35 16.01 -14.14 -1.24
C ALA A 35 17.26 -14.94 -1.67
N SER A 36 18.13 -15.26 -0.72
CA SER A 36 19.25 -16.19 -0.97
C SER A 36 18.70 -17.59 -1.32
N LYS A 37 19.28 -18.25 -2.33
CA LYS A 37 18.88 -19.61 -2.76
C LYS A 37 18.63 -20.53 -1.56
N GLY A 38 17.41 -21.08 -1.45
CA GLY A 38 16.99 -21.97 -0.37
C GLY A 38 16.36 -21.30 0.86
N ARG A 39 16.31 -19.96 0.94
CA ARG A 39 15.61 -19.20 2.02
C ARG A 39 14.39 -18.43 1.54
N GLU A 40 13.92 -18.69 0.32
CA GLU A 40 12.76 -18.01 -0.30
C GLU A 40 11.52 -18.06 0.59
N GLY A 41 11.24 -19.20 1.23
CA GLY A 41 10.13 -19.34 2.18
C GLY A 41 10.24 -18.44 3.42
N GLN A 42 11.45 -18.20 3.92
CA GLN A 42 11.66 -17.30 5.08
C GLN A 42 11.45 -15.84 4.69
N TYR A 43 11.93 -15.42 3.51
CA TYR A 43 11.73 -14.07 2.99
C TYR A 43 10.25 -13.80 2.68
N LEU A 44 9.56 -14.76 2.08
CA LEU A 44 8.12 -14.64 1.83
C LEU A 44 7.29 -14.69 3.12
N GLY A 45 7.75 -15.45 4.12
CA GLY A 45 7.17 -15.44 5.47
C GLY A 45 7.27 -14.07 6.15
N LEU A 46 8.44 -13.42 6.07
CA LEU A 46 8.64 -12.04 6.56
C LEU A 46 7.79 -11.03 5.79
N TYR A 47 7.69 -11.17 4.47
CA TYR A 47 6.81 -10.34 3.65
C TYR A 47 5.34 -10.45 4.10
N THR A 48 4.85 -11.68 4.29
CA THR A 48 3.48 -11.93 4.76
C THR A 48 3.24 -11.34 6.15
N MET A 49 4.21 -11.49 7.08
CA MET A 49 4.11 -10.90 8.42
C MET A 49 4.04 -9.37 8.38
N ALA A 50 4.86 -8.73 7.54
CA ALA A 50 4.82 -7.28 7.36
C ALA A 50 3.49 -6.81 6.76
N PHE A 51 2.91 -7.58 5.84
CA PHE A 51 1.60 -7.31 5.26
C PHE A 51 0.48 -7.42 6.31
N SER A 52 0.49 -8.47 7.14
CA SER A 52 -0.47 -8.62 8.25
C SER A 52 -0.37 -7.47 9.25
N LEU A 53 0.85 -7.04 9.58
CA LEU A 53 1.07 -5.88 10.46
C LEU A 53 0.45 -4.61 9.86
N SER A 54 0.68 -4.39 8.55
CA SER A 54 0.14 -3.23 7.83
C SER A 54 -1.39 -3.19 7.85
N LEU A 55 -2.07 -4.34 7.74
CA LEU A 55 -3.53 -4.43 7.82
C LEU A 55 -4.09 -4.06 9.21
N ILE A 56 -3.41 -4.50 10.28
CA ILE A 56 -3.80 -4.16 11.66
C ILE A 56 -3.69 -2.64 11.88
N PHE A 57 -2.56 -2.04 11.48
CA PHE A 57 -2.35 -0.61 11.59
C PHE A 57 -3.31 0.19 10.72
N SER A 58 -3.53 -0.22 9.47
CA SER A 58 -4.44 0.43 8.52
C SER A 58 -5.85 0.55 9.09
N SER A 59 -6.37 -0.55 9.64
CA SER A 59 -7.72 -0.58 10.20
C SER A 59 -7.87 0.33 11.41
N LYS A 60 -6.90 0.30 12.33
CA LYS A 60 -6.93 1.12 13.54
C LYS A 60 -6.79 2.62 13.23
N ILE A 61 -5.76 2.98 12.45
CA ILE A 61 -5.48 4.39 12.10
C ILE A 61 -6.62 4.96 11.25
N GLY A 62 -7.13 4.20 10.28
CA GLY A 62 -8.23 4.65 9.44
C GLY A 62 -9.50 4.95 10.25
N MET A 63 -9.89 4.06 11.16
CA MET A 63 -11.08 4.27 11.99
C MET A 63 -10.92 5.46 12.94
N GLU A 64 -9.77 5.57 13.62
CA GLU A 64 -9.52 6.64 14.59
C GLU A 64 -9.42 8.03 13.92
N VAL A 65 -8.88 8.10 12.70
CA VAL A 65 -8.85 9.34 11.90
C VAL A 65 -10.24 9.74 11.45
N ILE A 66 -11.09 8.78 11.03
CA ILE A 66 -12.47 9.09 10.63
C ILE A 66 -13.29 9.60 11.82
N ASP A 67 -13.14 8.98 12.99
CA ASP A 67 -13.88 9.34 14.21
C ASP A 67 -13.53 10.75 14.71
N ASN A 68 -12.23 11.12 14.67
CA ASN A 68 -11.77 12.41 15.20
C ASN A 68 -11.71 13.55 14.15
N PHE A 69 -11.42 13.24 12.89
CA PHE A 69 -11.10 14.23 11.85
C PHE A 69 -12.01 14.17 10.61
N SER A 70 -13.06 13.34 10.63
CA SER A 70 -14.00 13.13 9.52
C SER A 70 -13.43 12.37 8.30
N PHE A 71 -14.31 11.98 7.37
CA PHE A 71 -13.94 11.24 6.17
C PHE A 71 -13.02 12.00 5.21
N GLU A 72 -13.20 13.32 5.05
CA GLU A 72 -12.37 14.11 4.13
C GLU A 72 -10.89 14.09 4.54
N ALA A 73 -10.59 14.18 5.85
CA ALA A 73 -9.23 14.09 6.36
C ALA A 73 -8.59 12.72 6.09
N ASN A 74 -9.35 11.63 6.19
CA ASN A 74 -8.86 10.29 5.87
C ASN A 74 -8.44 10.17 4.40
N TRP A 75 -9.20 10.74 3.46
CA TRP A 75 -8.83 10.73 2.04
C TRP A 75 -7.52 11.49 1.77
N TYR A 76 -7.32 12.65 2.39
CA TYR A 76 -6.06 13.39 2.28
C TYR A 76 -4.89 12.61 2.91
N LEU A 77 -5.11 12.00 4.08
CA LEU A 77 -4.10 11.18 4.76
C LEU A 77 -3.66 9.98 3.91
N MET A 78 -4.60 9.26 3.30
CA MET A 78 -4.30 8.14 2.40
C MET A 78 -3.52 8.61 1.16
N GLY A 79 -3.86 9.78 0.60
CA GLY A 79 -3.11 10.39 -0.49
C GLY A 79 -1.65 10.71 -0.12
N ILE A 80 -1.43 11.31 1.05
CA ILE A 80 -0.08 11.63 1.55
C ILE A 80 0.73 10.35 1.81
N LEU A 81 0.13 9.34 2.46
CA LEU A 81 0.79 8.06 2.71
C LEU A 81 1.19 7.35 1.41
N SER A 82 0.34 7.37 0.39
CA SER A 82 0.64 6.81 -0.93
C SER A 82 1.84 7.53 -1.59
N LEU A 83 1.92 8.85 -1.44
CA LEU A 83 3.03 9.65 -1.98
C LEU A 83 4.35 9.33 -1.25
N ILE A 84 4.31 9.20 0.08
CA ILE A 84 5.46 8.77 0.89
C ILE A 84 5.91 7.35 0.49
N ALA A 85 4.97 6.40 0.33
CA ALA A 85 5.28 5.03 -0.09
C ALA A 85 5.95 4.99 -1.47
N THR A 86 5.49 5.83 -2.40
CA THR A 86 6.09 5.98 -3.74
C THR A 86 7.52 6.51 -3.65
N LEU A 87 7.75 7.56 -2.83
CA LEU A 87 9.10 8.12 -2.62
C LEU A 87 10.07 7.09 -2.02
N LEU A 88 9.63 6.34 -1.00
CA LEU A 88 10.41 5.28 -0.38
C LEU A 88 10.74 4.15 -1.37
N SER A 89 9.80 3.79 -2.23
CA SER A 89 10.00 2.77 -3.26
C SER A 89 11.03 3.21 -4.32
N ILE A 90 10.96 4.48 -4.74
CA ILE A 90 11.95 5.07 -5.66
C ILE A 90 13.33 5.12 -4.99
N TRP A 91 13.39 5.52 -3.72
CA TRP A 91 14.65 5.56 -2.96
C TRP A 91 15.27 4.17 -2.82
N LEU A 92 14.47 3.16 -2.50
CA LEU A 92 14.89 1.76 -2.44
C LEU A 92 15.47 1.30 -3.78
N MET A 93 14.80 1.61 -4.89
CA MET A 93 15.27 1.24 -6.23
C MET A 93 16.62 1.90 -6.57
N LYS A 94 16.86 3.15 -6.14
CA LYS A 94 18.16 3.81 -6.30
C LYS A 94 19.24 3.17 -5.44
N SER A 95 18.94 2.88 -4.17
CA SER A 95 19.89 2.26 -3.25
C SER A 95 20.32 0.86 -3.68
N LEU A 96 19.47 0.12 -4.39
CA LEU A 96 19.79 -1.24 -4.88
C LEU A 96 20.58 -1.26 -6.18
N LYS A 97 20.56 -0.16 -6.95
CA LYS A 97 21.38 0.01 -8.16
C LYS A 97 22.79 0.51 -7.87
N THR A 98 23.04 1.01 -6.66
CA THR A 98 24.35 1.46 -6.18
C THR A 98 25.08 0.27 -5.55
#